data_AF-A0A1Y4F9U9-F1
#
_entry.id   AF-A0A1Y4F9U9-F1
#
_cell.length_a   1.000
_cell.length_b   1.000
_cell.length_c   1.000
_cell.angle_alpha   90.00
_cell.angle_beta   90.00
_cell.angle_gamma   90.00
#
_symmetry.space_group_name_H-M   'P 1'
#
loop_
_entity.id
_entity.type
_entity.pdbx_description
1 polymer ?
#
loop_
_entity_poly.entity_id
_entity_poly.type
_entity_poly.pdbx_seq_one_letter_code
_entity_poly.pdbx_strand_id
1 'polypeptide(L)' 'MSARRPSQLATTIHKDVTERLLQLNPSLAKQARQVLDLNKQERHIRGGMATRKKYMGMNLGRSRRV' A
#
# COMPACT_ATOMS: atom_id res chain seq x y z
N MET A 1 16.49 -14.11 12.21
CA MET A 1 15.37 -13.73 11.31
C MET A 1 14.89 -12.34 11.72
N SER A 2 15.23 -11.29 10.95
CA SER A 2 14.95 -9.91 11.38
C SER A 2 13.57 -9.46 10.88
N ALA A 3 12.62 -9.30 11.79
CA ALA A 3 11.30 -8.75 11.48
C ALA A 3 11.48 -7.31 10.97
N ARG A 4 11.08 -7.04 9.72
CA ARG A 4 11.04 -5.69 9.15
C ARG A 4 10.03 -4.89 9.99
N ARG A 5 10.51 -3.92 10.78
CA ARG A 5 9.62 -3.01 11.53
C ARG A 5 8.66 -2.35 10.53
N PRO A 6 7.35 -2.34 10.78
CA PRO A 6 6.43 -1.63 9.89
C PRO A 6 6.87 -0.17 9.83
N SER A 7 7.10 0.33 8.62
CA SER A 7 7.49 1.71 8.37
C SER A 7 6.37 2.63 8.87
N GLN A 8 6.66 3.38 9.93
CA GLN A 8 5.73 4.31 10.60
C GLN A 8 5.03 5.26 9.62
N LEU A 9 5.64 5.54 8.46
CA LEU A 9 5.07 6.35 7.38
C LEU A 9 3.62 5.96 7.02
N ALA A 10 3.31 4.69 6.78
CA ALA A 10 1.98 4.30 6.32
C ALA A 10 0.90 4.54 7.40
N THR A 11 1.17 4.20 8.65
CA THR A 11 0.24 4.37 9.77
C THR A 11 0.09 5.83 10.20
N THR A 12 1.16 6.61 10.10
CA THR A 12 1.19 8.03 10.49
C THR A 12 0.50 8.89 9.42
N ILE A 13 0.77 8.60 8.13
CA ILE A 13 0.07 9.24 7.00
C ILE A 13 -1.42 8.94 7.05
N HIS A 14 -1.81 7.70 7.35
CA HIS A 14 -3.23 7.36 7.49
C HIS A 14 -3.90 8.22 8.57
N LYS A 15 -3.28 8.33 9.75
CA LYS A 15 -3.79 9.18 10.85
C LYS A 15 -3.92 10.65 10.46
N ASP A 16 -2.89 11.22 9.85
CA ASP A 16 -2.91 12.63 9.44
C ASP A 16 -3.96 12.91 8.35
N VAL A 17 -4.14 12.00 7.38
CA VAL A 17 -5.10 12.17 6.29
C VAL A 17 -6.55 11.96 6.75
N THR A 18 -6.81 11.07 7.71
CA THR A 18 -8.19 10.81 8.18
C THR A 18 -8.64 11.70 9.33
N GLU A 19 -7.74 12.10 10.22
CA GLU A 19 -8.10 12.86 11.44
C GLU A 19 -7.76 14.35 11.28
N ARG A 20 -6.52 14.66 10.92
CA ARG A 20 -6.03 16.04 10.88
C ARG A 20 -6.50 16.83 9.65
N LEU A 21 -6.53 16.18 8.48
CA LEU A 21 -6.99 16.81 7.24
C LEU A 21 -8.48 17.16 7.29
N LEU A 22 -9.27 16.36 8.00
CA LEU A 22 -10.72 16.56 8.15
C LEU A 22 -11.04 17.82 8.96
N GLN A 23 -10.18 18.14 9.94
CA GLN A 23 -10.28 19.34 10.78
C GLN A 23 -9.80 20.61 10.06
N LEU A 24 -8.76 20.50 9.22
CA LEU A 24 -8.17 21.63 8.51
C LEU A 24 -8.89 21.98 7.19
N ASN A 25 -9.28 20.96 6.41
CA ASN A 25 -9.94 21.16 5.12
C ASN A 25 -10.89 20.00 4.77
N PRO A 26 -12.18 20.11 5.12
CA PRO A 26 -13.15 19.04 4.92
C PRO A 26 -13.43 18.71 3.44
N SER A 27 -13.26 19.66 2.51
CA SER A 27 -13.42 19.40 1.08
C SER A 27 -12.30 18.49 0.56
N LEU A 28 -11.05 18.79 0.91
CA LEU A 28 -9.90 17.98 0.51
C LEU A 28 -9.95 16.59 1.16
N ALA A 29 -10.42 16.48 2.40
CA ALA A 29 -10.60 15.21 3.09
C ALA A 29 -11.60 14.28 2.38
N LYS A 30 -12.69 14.82 1.81
CA LYS A 30 -13.65 14.03 1.01
C LYS A 30 -12.99 13.46 -0.25
N GLN A 31 -12.17 14.24 -0.94
CA GLN A 31 -11.43 13.79 -2.12
C GLN A 31 -10.39 12.71 -1.76
N ALA A 32 -9.64 12.93 -0.67
CA ALA A 32 -8.69 11.94 -0.17
C ALA A 32 -9.37 10.62 0.22
N ARG A 33 -10.57 10.68 0.82
CA ARG A 33 -11.38 9.50 1.15
C ARG A 33 -11.72 8.66 -0.09
N GLN A 34 -12.16 9.32 -1.17
CA GLN A 34 -12.46 8.63 -2.44
C GLN A 34 -11.23 7.91 -2.99
N VAL A 35 -10.07 8.55 -2.97
CA VAL A 35 -8.80 7.94 -3.42
C VAL A 35 -8.39 6.76 -2.53
N LEU A 36 -8.57 6.87 -1.20
CA LEU A 36 -8.29 5.79 -0.27
C LEU A 36 -9.21 4.58 -0.49
N ASP A 37 -10.50 4.82 -0.76
CA ASP A 37 -11.49 3.77 -1.02
C ASP A 37 -11.19 3.03 -2.33
N LEU A 38 -10.81 3.76 -3.40
CA LEU A 38 -10.32 3.17 -4.65
C LEU A 38 -9.06 2.32 -4.42
N ASN A 39 -8.08 2.85 -3.68
CA ASN A 39 -6.86 2.10 -3.36
C ASN A 39 -7.15 0.82 -2.56
N LYS A 40 -8.15 0.85 -1.68
CA LYS A 40 -8.57 -0.31 -0.89
C LYS A 40 -9.22 -1.37 -1.77
N GLN A 41 -10.06 -0.98 -2.73
CA GLN A 41 -10.68 -1.89 -3.69
C GLN A 41 -9.63 -2.53 -4.62
N GLU A 42 -8.69 -1.73 -5.14
CA GLU A 42 -7.63 -2.21 -6.03
C GLU A 42 -6.60 -3.10 -5.32
N ARG A 43 -6.51 -3.06 -3.99
CA ARG A 43 -5.55 -3.87 -3.22
C ARG A 43 -5.63 -5.35 -3.58
N HIS A 44 -6.83 -5.86 -3.83
CA HIS A 44 -7.02 -7.27 -4.19
C HIS A 44 -6.48 -7.59 -5.58
N ILE A 45 -6.62 -6.67 -6.54
CA ILE A 45 -6.04 -6.77 -7.89
C ILE A 45 -4.52 -6.75 -7.80
N ARG A 46 -3.96 -5.82 -7.01
CA ARG A 46 -2.52 -5.73 -6.76
C ARG A 46 -1.99 -7.00 -6.06
N GLY A 47 -2.72 -7.55 -5.10
CA GLY A 47 -2.40 -8.79 -4.41
C GLY A 47 -2.39 -9.99 -5.36
N GLY A 48 -3.38 -10.12 -6.23
CA GLY A 48 -3.42 -11.15 -7.27
C GLY A 48 -2.24 -11.06 -8.24
N MET A 49 -1.90 -9.84 -8.68
CA MET A 49 -0.71 -9.61 -9.51
C MET A 49 0.60 -9.92 -8.78
N ALA A 50 0.70 -9.63 -7.48
CA ALA A 50 1.88 -9.96 -6.68
C ALA A 50 2.07 -11.48 -6.57
N THR A 51 0.97 -12.23 -6.35
CA THR A 51 1.00 -13.70 -6.34
C THR A 51 1.40 -14.23 -7.72
N ARG A 52 0.77 -13.75 -8.80
CA ARG A 52 1.13 -14.16 -10.17
C ARG A 52 2.60 -13.88 -10.48
N LYS A 53 3.11 -12.69 -10.14
CA LYS A 53 4.52 -12.30 -10.28
C LYS A 53 5.45 -13.14 -9.40
N LYS A 54 5.04 -13.55 -8.20
CA LYS A 54 5.82 -14.46 -7.34
C LYS A 54 6.03 -15.80 -8.03
N TYR A 55 4.98 -16.41 -8.58
CA TYR A 55 5.06 -17.72 -9.23
C TYR A 55 5.70 -17.66 -10.63
N MET A 56 5.44 -16.61 -11.42
CA MET A 56 6.11 -16.41 -12.72
C MET A 56 7.59 -15.99 -12.55
N GLY A 57 7.88 -15.12 -11.59
CA GLY A 57 9.23 -14.67 -11.25
C GLY A 57 10.04 -15.69 -10.45
N MET A 58 9.40 -16.71 -9.86
CA MET A 58 10.10 -17.85 -9.25
C MET A 58 10.97 -18.60 -10.28
N ASN A 59 10.62 -18.53 -11.58
CA ASN A 59 11.43 -19.09 -12.66
C ASN A 59 12.58 -18.19 -13.12
N LEU A 60 12.55 -16.87 -12.85
CA LEU A 60 13.62 -15.94 -13.24
C LEU A 60 14.65 -15.65 -12.13
N GLY A 61 14.47 -16.21 -10.92
CA GLY A 61 15.29 -15.89 -9.74
C GLY A 61 16.39 -16.89 -9.37
N ARG A 62 16.58 -18.01 -10.10
CA ARG A 62 17.65 -18.99 -9.80
C ARG A 62 18.93 -18.85 -10.64
N SER A 63 18.95 -17.99 -11.66
CA SER A 63 20.16 -17.67 -12.43
C SER A 63 20.59 -16.23 -12.14
N ARG A 64 21.40 -16.06 -11.09
CA ARG A 64 22.41 -14.98 -10.90
C ARG A 64 22.80 -14.94 -9.42
N ARG A 65 23.60 -15.92 -9.03
CA ARG A 65 24.69 -15.82 -8.06
C ARG A 65 25.64 -16.96 -8.39
N VAL A 66 26.48 -16.72 -9.39
CA VAL A 66 27.86 -17.23 -9.39
C VAL A 66 28.67 -16.35 -8.46
#